data_AF-A0A257GDN0-F1
#
_entry.id   AF-A0A257GDN0-F1
#
_cell.length_a   1.000
_cell.length_b   1.000
_cell.length_c   1.000
_cell.angle_alpha   90.00
_cell.angle_beta   90.00
_cell.angle_gamma   90.00
#
_symmetry.space_group_name_H-M   'P 1'
#
loop_
_entity.id
_entity.type
_entity.pdbx_description
1 polymer ?
#
loop_
_entity_poly.entity_id
_entity_poly.type
_entity_poly.pdbx_seq_one_letter_code
_entity_poly.pdbx_strand_id
1 'polypeptide(L)'
;MANPVRPSPLDDPDYAQFAWGRYFRLLRWMGLLTLVVIAAAVWYLYSALGLVSIHLYIAAMLGIGFTMMLMAALMGLVFLSSGTGHDEAVDNGLEQHIDHWWK
;
A
#
# COMPACT_ATOMS: atom_id res chain seq x y z
N MET A 1 -34.25 11.25 -18.39
CA MET A 1 -33.46 10.07 -18.80
C MET A 1 -32.28 10.03 -17.83
N ALA A 2 -32.17 8.99 -16.99
CA ALA A 2 -31.10 8.92 -15.99
C ALA A 2 -29.75 8.85 -16.71
N ASN A 3 -28.91 9.87 -16.53
CA ASN A 3 -27.54 9.87 -17.04
C ASN A 3 -26.77 8.80 -16.23
N PRO A 4 -26.24 7.73 -16.85
CA PRO A 4 -25.53 6.71 -16.11
C PRO A 4 -24.33 7.34 -15.40
N VAL A 5 -24.22 7.09 -14.09
CA VAL A 5 -23.03 7.43 -13.29
C VAL A 5 -21.82 6.91 -14.06
N ARG A 6 -20.83 7.78 -14.34
CA ARG A 6 -19.64 7.36 -15.10
C ARG A 6 -18.96 6.21 -14.34
N PRO A 7 -18.58 5.10 -15.02
CA PRO A 7 -17.95 3.96 -14.37
C PRO A 7 -16.71 4.39 -13.58
N SER A 8 -16.47 3.78 -12.42
CA SER A 8 -15.29 4.11 -11.63
C SER A 8 -14.05 3.63 -12.40
N PRO A 9 -12.91 4.34 -12.37
CA PRO A 9 -11.69 3.90 -13.05
C PRO A 9 -11.15 2.53 -12.58
N LEU A 10 -11.64 2.03 -11.43
CA LEU A 10 -11.37 0.69 -10.92
C LEU A 10 -12.25 -0.41 -11.53
N ASP A 11 -13.34 -0.05 -12.22
CA ASP A 11 -14.17 -0.98 -13.00
C ASP A 11 -13.51 -1.34 -14.34
N ASP A 12 -12.44 -0.63 -14.72
CA ASP A 12 -11.57 -0.98 -15.84
C ASP A 12 -10.53 -2.04 -15.40
N PRO A 13 -10.65 -3.29 -15.88
CA PRO A 13 -9.76 -4.38 -15.47
C PRO A 13 -8.29 -4.15 -15.86
N ASP A 14 -8.02 -3.34 -16.89
CA ASP A 14 -6.65 -3.07 -17.35
C ASP A 14 -5.96 -2.03 -16.45
N TYR A 15 -6.69 -1.00 -16.02
CA TYR A 15 -6.18 0.02 -15.09
C TYR A 15 -5.95 -0.54 -13.68
N ALA A 16 -6.89 -1.37 -13.19
CA ALA A 16 -6.76 -2.02 -11.89
C ALA A 16 -5.52 -2.94 -11.82
N GLN A 17 -5.28 -3.74 -12.86
CA GLN A 17 -4.10 -4.62 -12.92
C GLN A 17 -2.78 -3.84 -12.85
N PHE A 18 -2.70 -2.71 -13.56
CA PHE A 18 -1.51 -1.86 -13.53
C PHE A 18 -1.25 -1.27 -12.14
N ALA A 19 -2.30 -0.77 -11.47
CA ALA A 19 -2.21 -0.21 -10.13
C ALA A 19 -1.74 -1.25 -9.09
N TRP A 20 -2.32 -2.45 -9.11
CA TRP A 20 -1.91 -3.56 -8.25
C TRP A 20 -0.48 -4.04 -8.54
N GLY A 21 -0.07 -4.06 -9.81
CA GLY A 21 1.30 -4.41 -10.19
C GLY A 21 2.35 -3.49 -9.57
N ARG A 22 2.05 -2.19 -9.45
CA ARG A 22 2.91 -1.21 -8.78
C ARG A 22 2.96 -1.43 -7.27
N TYR A 23 1.82 -1.70 -6.64
CA TYR A 23 1.73 -1.98 -5.20
C TYR A 23 2.58 -3.19 -4.80
N PHE A 24 2.43 -4.33 -5.48
CA PHE A 24 3.23 -5.52 -5.18
C PHE A 24 4.72 -5.33 -5.48
N ARG A 25 5.06 -4.52 -6.49
CA ARG A 25 6.46 -4.15 -6.76
C ARG A 25 7.06 -3.37 -5.60
N LEU A 26 6.33 -2.41 -5.03
CA LEU A 26 6.75 -1.66 -3.85
C LEU A 26 6.91 -2.57 -2.64
N LEU A 27 5.92 -3.44 -2.36
CA LEU A 27 6.01 -4.41 -1.27
C LEU A 27 7.20 -5.35 -1.41
N ARG A 28 7.54 -5.78 -2.62
CA ARG A 28 8.71 -6.64 -2.87
C ARG A 28 10.02 -5.92 -2.53
N TRP A 29 10.15 -4.65 -2.91
CA TRP A 29 11.33 -3.84 -2.56
C TRP A 29 11.41 -3.56 -1.05
N MET A 30 10.27 -3.26 -0.41
CA MET A 30 10.19 -3.11 1.05
C MET A 30 10.52 -4.42 1.78
N GLY A 31 10.11 -5.57 1.23
CA GLY A 31 10.48 -6.88 1.74
C GLY A 31 11.98 -7.11 1.70
N LEU A 32 12.65 -6.78 0.59
CA LEU A 32 14.11 -6.87 0.49
C LEU A 32 14.81 -5.96 1.50
N LEU A 33 14.36 -4.71 1.63
CA LEU A 33 14.88 -3.79 2.64
C LEU A 33 14.68 -4.34 4.07
N THR A 34 13.51 -4.88 4.35
CA THR A 34 13.17 -5.46 5.65
C THR A 34 14.06 -6.66 5.98
N LEU A 35 14.38 -7.51 5.00
CA LEU A 35 15.34 -8.60 5.18
C LEU A 35 16.74 -8.09 5.52
N VAL A 36 17.19 -7.01 4.88
CA VAL A 36 18.49 -6.36 5.21
C VAL A 36 18.47 -5.83 6.64
N VAL A 37 17.38 -5.18 7.06
CA VAL A 37 17.24 -4.66 8.43
C VAL A 37 17.20 -5.80 9.44
N ILE A 38 16.47 -6.88 9.17
CA ILE A 38 16.43 -8.08 10.01
C ILE A 38 17.82 -8.67 10.18
N ALA A 39 18.58 -8.84 9.08
CA ALA A 39 19.92 -9.37 9.12
C ALA A 39 20.86 -8.49 9.96
N ALA A 40 20.79 -7.16 9.79
CA ALA A 40 21.56 -6.21 10.59
C ALA A 40 21.17 -6.24 12.07
N ALA A 41 19.87 -6.30 12.38
CA ALA A 41 19.37 -6.36 13.74
C ALA A 41 19.79 -7.66 14.45
N VAL A 42 19.66 -8.81 13.79
CA VAL A 42 20.09 -10.10 14.33
C VAL A 42 21.59 -10.16 14.52
N TRP A 43 22.38 -9.66 13.56
CA TRP A 43 23.84 -9.53 13.73
C TRP A 43 24.13 -8.71 14.98
N TYR A 44 23.59 -7.50 15.06
CA TYR A 44 23.83 -6.61 16.19
C TYR A 44 23.46 -7.28 17.53
N LEU A 45 22.28 -7.89 17.59
CA LEU A 45 21.80 -8.59 18.77
C LEU A 45 22.72 -9.75 19.17
N TYR A 46 23.19 -10.53 18.20
CA TYR A 46 24.15 -11.62 18.43
C TYR A 46 25.49 -11.10 18.94
N SER A 47 25.99 -10.00 18.37
CA SER A 47 27.26 -9.42 18.82
C SER A 47 27.19 -8.82 20.23
N ALA A 48 26.03 -8.30 20.62
CA ALA A 48 25.84 -7.64 21.92
C ALA A 48 25.50 -8.59 23.06
N LEU A 49 24.66 -9.60 22.79
CA LEU A 49 24.11 -10.49 23.82
C LEU A 49 24.58 -11.94 23.71
N GLY A 50 25.16 -12.34 22.58
CA GLY A 50 25.51 -13.74 22.32
C GLY A 50 24.29 -14.67 22.21
N LEU A 51 24.47 -15.95 22.50
CA LEU A 51 23.43 -16.98 22.37
C LEU A 51 22.50 -17.04 23.60
N VAL A 52 21.68 -16.00 23.81
CA VAL A 52 20.75 -15.94 24.95
C VAL A 52 19.57 -16.93 24.81
N SER A 53 18.69 -16.71 23.83
CA SER A 53 17.52 -17.57 23.60
C SER A 53 17.04 -17.46 22.16
N ILE A 54 16.74 -18.59 21.53
CA ILE A 54 16.22 -18.63 20.16
C ILE A 54 14.88 -17.88 20.01
N HIS A 55 14.06 -17.86 21.08
CA HIS A 55 12.78 -17.16 21.09
C HIS A 55 12.95 -15.66 20.92
N LEU A 56 14.01 -15.08 21.50
CA LEU A 56 14.34 -13.65 21.36
C LEU A 56 14.58 -13.29 19.90
N TYR A 57 15.41 -14.07 19.22
CA TYR A 57 15.74 -13.86 17.80
C TYR A 57 14.49 -14.00 16.92
N ILE A 58 13.70 -15.05 17.13
CA ILE A 58 12.47 -15.27 16.36
C ILE A 58 11.47 -14.12 16.59
N ALA A 59 11.25 -13.73 17.85
CA ALA A 59 10.35 -12.64 18.20
C ALA A 59 10.82 -11.30 17.61
N ALA A 60 12.12 -11.00 17.65
CA ALA A 60 12.69 -9.79 17.07
C ALA A 60 12.53 -9.76 15.54
N MET A 61 12.88 -10.86 14.85
CA MET A 61 12.73 -10.96 13.39
C MET A 61 11.28 -10.82 12.95
N LEU A 62 10.36 -11.50 13.64
CA LEU A 62 8.93 -11.41 13.35
C LEU A 62 8.38 -10.03 13.67
N GLY A 63 8.77 -9.42 14.79
CA GLY A 63 8.32 -8.08 15.18
C GLY A 63 8.76 -7.02 14.17
N ILE A 64 10.04 -7.02 13.79
CA ILE A 64 10.59 -6.10 12.78
C ILE A 64 9.91 -6.35 11.42
N GLY A 65 9.90 -7.61 10.99
CA GLY A 65 9.33 -7.99 9.70
C GLY A 65 7.86 -7.61 9.57
N PHE A 66 7.06 -7.95 10.58
CA PHE A 66 5.63 -7.67 10.60
C PHE A 66 5.34 -6.17 10.62
N THR A 67 5.97 -5.41 11.51
CA THR A 67 5.69 -3.97 11.65
C THR A 67 6.11 -3.18 10.41
N MET A 68 7.29 -3.47 9.85
CA MET A 68 7.76 -2.80 8.63
C MET A 68 6.90 -3.13 7.42
N MET A 69 6.57 -4.41 7.22
CA MET A 69 5.72 -4.82 6.10
C MET A 69 4.29 -4.32 6.25
N LEU A 70 3.76 -4.29 7.47
CA LEU A 70 2.44 -3.71 7.76
C LEU A 70 2.42 -2.22 7.44
N MET A 71 3.43 -1.47 7.90
CA MET A 71 3.57 -0.04 7.58
C MET A 71 3.64 0.19 6.07
N ALA A 72 4.47 -0.58 5.35
CA ALA A 72 4.62 -0.47 3.90
C ALA A 72 3.31 -0.82 3.15
N ALA A 73 2.59 -1.86 3.60
CA ALA A 73 1.31 -2.27 3.03
C ALA A 73 0.25 -1.19 3.21
N LEU A 74 0.12 -0.65 4.43
CA LEU A 74 -0.83 0.43 4.71
C LEU A 74 -0.51 1.69 3.90
N MET A 75 0.76 2.09 3.85
CA MET A 75 1.18 3.25 3.06
C MET A 75 0.95 3.03 1.55
N GLY A 76 1.20 1.81 1.06
CA GLY A 76 0.89 1.43 -0.32
C GLY A 76 -0.62 1.49 -0.63
N LEU A 77 -1.46 1.04 0.30
CA LEU A 77 -2.93 1.14 0.19
C LEU A 77 -3.40 2.60 0.17
N VAL A 78 -2.80 3.48 0.96
CA VAL A 78 -3.10 4.94 0.93
C VAL A 78 -2.78 5.54 -0.45
N PHE A 79 -1.67 5.15 -1.08
CA PHE A 79 -1.36 5.60 -2.44
C PHE A 79 -2.29 5.03 -3.51
N LEU A 80 -2.74 3.77 -3.36
CA LEU A 80 -3.78 3.23 -4.22
C LEU A 80 -5.11 3.96 -4.02
N SER A 81 -5.45 4.32 -2.79
CA SER A 81 -6.69 5.02 -2.48
C SER A 81 -6.78 6.41 -3.13
N SER A 82 -5.65 7.12 -3.28
CA SER A 82 -5.59 8.44 -3.92
C SER A 82 -5.37 8.37 -5.43
N GLY A 83 -4.64 7.36 -5.92
CA GLY A 83 -4.28 7.24 -7.34
C GLY A 83 -5.35 6.61 -8.25
N THR A 84 -6.50 6.18 -7.73
CA THR A 84 -7.55 5.49 -8.50
C THR A 84 -8.58 6.43 -9.12
N GLY A 85 -8.38 7.75 -9.03
CA GLY A 85 -9.24 8.75 -9.69
C GLY A 85 -10.61 8.90 -9.03
N HIS A 86 -10.74 8.53 -7.76
CA HIS A 86 -11.98 8.70 -7.00
C HIS A 86 -12.36 10.18 -6.90
N ASP A 87 -11.37 11.03 -6.75
CA ASP A 87 -11.45 12.47 -6.55
C ASP A 87 -11.78 13.19 -7.87
N GLU A 88 -11.12 12.78 -8.97
CA GLU A 88 -11.39 13.31 -10.32
C GLU A 88 -12.78 12.90 -10.85
N ALA A 89 -13.30 11.73 -10.44
CA ALA A 89 -14.65 11.31 -10.77
C ALA A 89 -15.74 12.13 -10.05
N VAL A 90 -15.46 12.62 -8.83
CA VAL A 90 -16.39 13.44 -8.04
C VAL A 90 -16.49 14.87 -8.60
N ASP A 91 -15.37 15.48 -8.99
CA ASP A 91 -15.33 16.86 -9.50
C ASP A 91 -16.17 17.01 -10.78
N ASN A 92 -16.02 16.08 -11.72
CA ASN A 92 -16.79 16.05 -12.97
C ASN A 92 -18.30 15.76 -12.76
N GLY A 93 -18.68 15.06 -11.68
CA GLY A 93 -20.06 14.75 -11.36
C GLY A 93 -20.82 15.96 -10.79
N LEU A 94 -20.15 16.79 -10.00
CA LEU A 94 -20.69 18.03 -9.46
C LEU A 94 -20.90 19.09 -10.54
N GLU A 95 -19.92 19.24 -11.44
CA GLU A 95 -20.00 20.21 -12.55
C GLU A 95 -21.18 19.90 -13.49
N GLN A 96 -21.40 18.62 -13.83
CA GLN A 96 -22.58 18.19 -14.61
C GLN A 96 -23.92 18.44 -13.90
N HIS A 97 -23.97 18.34 -12.57
CA HIS A 97 -25.20 18.61 -11.81
C HIS A 97 -25.55 20.11 -11.78
N ILE A 98 -24.53 20.96 -11.63
CA ILE A 98 -24.67 22.42 -11.64
C ILE A 98 -25.15 22.91 -13.01
N ASP A 99 -24.55 22.42 -14.09
CA ASP A 99 -24.94 22.79 -15.47
C ASP A 99 -26.37 22.38 -15.83
N HIS A 100 -26.88 21.30 -15.24
CA HIS A 100 -28.27 20.89 -15.41
C HIS A 100 -29.25 21.80 -14.64
N TRP A 101 -28.89 22.28 -13.45
CA TRP A 101 -29.76 23.14 -12.64
C TRP A 101 -29.91 24.55 -13.21
N TRP A 102 -28.91 25.03 -13.96
CA TRP A 102 -28.92 26.34 -14.62
C TRP A 102 -29.56 26.36 -16.02
N LYS A 103 -30.31 25.33 -16.40
CA LYS A 103 -31.17 25.29 -17.59
C LYS A 103 -32.64 25.26 -17.21
#